data_AF-A0A965DMZ1-F1
#
_entry.id   AF-A0A965DMZ1-F1
#
_cell.length_a   1.000
_cell.length_b   1.000
_cell.length_c   1.000
_cell.angle_alpha   90.00
_cell.angle_beta   90.00
_cell.angle_gamma   90.00
#
_symmetry.space_group_name_H-M   'P 1'
#
loop_
_entity.id
_entity.type
_entity.pdbx_description
1 polymer ?
#
loop_
_entity_poly.entity_id
_entity_poly.type
_entity_poly.pdbx_seq_one_letter_code
_entity_poly.pdbx_strand_id
1 'polypeptide(L)'
;QERFKGEKKFNILSFTVDPVTDTPDQLLAYAKKHGYSPGQWHFITGPKDSLYRLARTSFFVLKPAEAQNLGDAGSDFIHTNNFVLVDQNRQIRGYYDGTNASEVDQLMIDIDILLKNR
;
A
#
# COMPACT_ATOMS: atom_id res chain seq x y z
N GLN A 1 7.21 1.69 -10.03
CA GLN A 1 8.60 1.93 -9.56
C GLN A 1 9.48 2.59 -10.62
N GLU A 2 9.54 2.10 -11.87
CA GLU A 2 10.52 2.58 -12.86
C GLU A 2 10.53 4.10 -13.09
N ARG A 3 9.36 4.75 -13.16
CA ARG A 3 9.26 6.22 -13.34
C ARG A 3 10.02 7.02 -12.27
N PHE A 4 10.05 6.53 -11.04
CA PHE A 4 10.62 7.22 -9.88
C PHE A 4 11.87 6.51 -9.35
N LYS A 5 12.51 5.68 -10.16
CA LYS A 5 13.66 4.88 -9.74
C LYS A 5 14.82 5.79 -9.34
N GLY A 6 15.34 5.59 -8.12
CA GLY A 6 16.43 6.40 -7.57
C GLY A 6 15.98 7.72 -6.91
N GLU A 7 14.68 8.04 -6.92
CA GLU A 7 14.15 9.18 -6.17
C GLU A 7 14.15 8.86 -4.67
N LYS A 8 15.08 9.46 -3.92
CA LYS A 8 15.32 9.18 -2.50
C LYS A 8 14.14 9.58 -1.60
N LYS A 9 13.26 10.46 -2.07
CA LYS A 9 12.08 10.93 -1.33
C LYS A 9 10.83 10.10 -1.57
N PHE A 10 10.89 9.12 -2.47
CA PHE A 10 9.74 8.31 -2.86
C PHE A 10 9.97 6.85 -2.43
N ASN A 11 8.99 6.29 -1.73
CA ASN A 11 9.01 4.88 -1.32
C ASN A 11 7.66 4.24 -1.62
N ILE A 12 7.69 2.94 -1.92
CA ILE A 12 6.51 2.09 -2.09
C ILE A 12 6.49 1.11 -0.94
N LEU A 13 5.36 1.04 -0.23
CA LEU A 13 5.16 0.11 0.88
C LEU A 13 3.99 -0.82 0.53
N SER A 14 4.28 -2.12 0.44
CA SER A 14 3.29 -3.18 0.21
C SER A 14 3.14 -4.00 1.47
N PHE A 15 1.96 -3.94 2.10
CA PHE A 15 1.65 -4.69 3.31
C PHE A 15 0.95 -5.98 2.95
N THR A 16 1.40 -7.11 3.49
CA THR A 16 0.65 -8.37 3.35
C THR A 16 -0.65 -8.31 4.14
N VAL A 17 -1.62 -9.04 3.63
CA VAL A 17 -2.92 -9.37 4.19
C VAL A 17 -2.96 -10.74 4.88
N ASP A 18 -1.97 -11.60 4.57
CA ASP A 18 -1.82 -12.96 5.09
C ASP A 18 -0.42 -13.12 5.70
N PRO A 19 -0.17 -12.51 6.87
CA PRO A 19 1.13 -12.59 7.53
C PRO A 19 1.49 -13.99 8.05
N VAL A 20 0.55 -14.94 8.09
CA VAL A 20 0.82 -16.33 8.49
C VAL A 20 1.59 -17.04 7.39
N THR A 21 1.19 -16.83 6.14
CA THR A 21 1.88 -17.36 4.97
C THR A 21 3.05 -16.47 4.57
N ASP A 22 2.86 -15.15 4.52
CA ASP A 22 3.83 -14.19 3.98
C ASP A 22 4.93 -13.81 4.99
N THR A 23 5.81 -14.78 5.23
CA THR A 23 7.07 -14.58 5.97
C THR A 23 8.02 -13.63 5.23
N PRO A 24 9.01 -13.02 5.92
CA PRO A 24 9.99 -12.15 5.27
C PRO A 24 10.72 -12.80 4.08
N ASP A 25 11.07 -14.09 4.16
CA ASP A 25 11.76 -14.80 3.08
C ASP A 25 10.85 -15.02 1.86
N GLN A 26 9.57 -15.35 2.10
CA GLN A 26 8.58 -15.50 1.03
C GLN A 26 8.28 -14.15 0.36
N LEU A 27 8.13 -13.08 1.12
CA LEU A 27 7.96 -11.73 0.57
C LEU A 27 9.19 -11.28 -0.21
N LEU A 28 10.40 -11.60 0.25
CA LEU A 28 11.62 -11.28 -0.49
C LEU A 28 11.70 -12.07 -1.81
N ALA A 29 11.33 -13.36 -1.80
CA ALA A 29 11.26 -14.16 -3.02
C ALA A 29 10.22 -13.59 -4.00
N TYR A 30 9.05 -13.21 -3.49
CA TYR A 30 8.00 -12.55 -4.27
C TYR A 30 8.48 -11.22 -4.87
N ALA A 31 9.12 -10.37 -4.06
CA ALA A 31 9.67 -9.09 -4.48
C ALA A 31 10.70 -9.25 -5.59
N LYS A 32 11.63 -10.21 -5.46
CA LYS A 32 12.63 -10.54 -6.49
C LYS A 32 11.97 -10.97 -7.80
N LYS A 33 10.93 -11.82 -7.74
CA LYS A 33 10.18 -12.27 -8.93
C LYS A 33 9.53 -11.10 -9.68
N HIS A 34 9.15 -10.04 -8.98
CA HIS A 34 8.53 -8.84 -9.55
C HIS A 34 9.51 -7.69 -9.81
N GLY A 35 10.82 -7.96 -9.74
CA GLY A 35 11.85 -6.98 -10.06
C GLY A 35 11.84 -5.76 -9.13
N TYR A 36 11.56 -5.96 -7.84
CA TYR A 36 11.53 -4.85 -6.87
C TYR A 36 12.82 -4.02 -6.89
N SER A 37 12.69 -2.73 -6.59
CA SER A 37 13.82 -1.81 -6.41
C SER A 37 14.28 -1.83 -4.95
N PRO A 38 15.46 -2.42 -4.63
CA PRO A 38 15.95 -2.49 -3.25
C PRO A 38 16.12 -1.10 -2.65
N GLY A 39 15.65 -0.92 -1.42
CA GLY A 39 15.72 0.38 -0.73
C GLY A 39 14.69 1.43 -1.17
N GLN A 40 13.75 1.06 -2.05
CA GLN A 40 12.69 1.95 -2.52
C GLN A 40 11.31 1.26 -2.50
N TRP A 41 11.24 -0.03 -2.81
CA TRP A 41 10.01 -0.83 -2.68
C TRP A 41 10.16 -1.86 -1.56
N HIS A 42 9.37 -1.68 -0.51
CA HIS A 42 9.38 -2.50 0.70
C HIS A 42 8.13 -3.36 0.77
N PHE A 43 8.32 -4.62 1.13
CA PHE A 43 7.26 -5.58 1.40
C PHE A 43 7.25 -5.87 2.90
N ILE A 44 6.10 -5.70 3.54
CA ILE A 44 5.98 -5.60 4.99
C ILE A 44 5.02 -6.67 5.50
N THR A 45 5.47 -7.43 6.50
CA THR A 45 4.69 -8.40 7.27
C THR A 45 4.81 -8.11 8.77
N GLY A 46 4.04 -8.82 9.59
CA GLY A 46 4.01 -8.63 11.04
C GLY A 46 2.74 -9.19 11.68
N PRO A 47 2.48 -8.89 12.96
CA PRO A 47 1.28 -9.35 13.64
C PRO A 47 0.01 -8.91 12.91
N LYS A 48 -0.91 -9.86 12.62
CA LYS A 48 -2.16 -9.63 11.88
C LYS A 48 -2.93 -8.41 12.41
N ASP A 49 -3.14 -8.34 13.71
CA ASP A 49 -3.87 -7.23 14.35
C ASP A 49 -3.25 -5.86 14.09
N SER A 50 -1.92 -5.79 13.96
CA SER A 50 -1.24 -4.52 13.66
C SER A 50 -1.38 -4.10 12.20
N LEU A 51 -1.29 -5.05 11.27
CA LEU A 51 -1.53 -4.80 9.85
C LEU A 51 -2.98 -4.36 9.61
N TYR A 52 -3.93 -5.04 10.24
CA TYR A 52 -5.37 -4.78 10.07
C TYR A 52 -5.76 -3.46 10.72
N ARG A 53 -5.21 -3.15 11.90
CA ARG A 53 -5.37 -1.83 12.52
C ARG A 53 -4.85 -0.73 11.59
N LEU A 54 -3.64 -0.87 11.04
CA LEU A 54 -3.06 0.12 10.13
C LEU A 54 -3.95 0.36 8.89
N ALA A 55 -4.41 -0.71 8.24
CA ALA A 55 -5.30 -0.62 7.08
C ALA A 55 -6.61 0.10 7.42
N ARG A 56 -7.24 -0.22 8.56
CA ARG A 56 -8.53 0.34 8.99
C ARG A 56 -8.43 1.78 9.49
N THR A 57 -7.46 2.06 10.36
CA THR A 57 -7.42 3.32 11.13
C THR A 57 -6.51 4.38 10.53
N SER A 58 -5.49 3.96 9.76
CA SER A 58 -4.47 4.88 9.27
C SER A 58 -4.58 5.12 7.78
N PHE A 59 -4.94 4.09 7.01
CA PHE A 59 -5.15 4.22 5.57
C PHE A 59 -6.62 4.23 5.15
N PHE A 60 -7.56 4.03 6.08
CA PHE A 60 -9.02 4.04 5.83
C PHE A 60 -9.46 3.20 4.63
N VAL A 61 -8.75 2.10 4.39
CA VAL A 61 -9.04 1.20 3.28
C VAL A 61 -10.04 0.16 3.78
N LEU A 62 -11.32 0.51 3.76
CA LEU A 62 -12.41 -0.44 3.97
C LEU A 62 -13.44 -0.29 2.86
N LYS A 63 -13.92 -1.42 2.34
CA LYS A 63 -15.16 -1.42 1.54
C LYS A 63 -16.33 -1.16 2.50
N PRO A 64 -17.33 -0.34 2.10
CA PRO A 64 -18.50 -0.01 2.94
C PRO A 64 -19.28 -1.24 3.48
N ALA A 65 -19.22 -2.37 2.79
CA ALA A 65 -19.87 -3.62 3.22
C ALA A 65 -19.22 -4.26 4.47
N GLU A 66 -17.93 -4.03 4.71
CA GLU A 66 -17.20 -4.55 5.86
C GLU A 66 -17.34 -3.66 7.10
N ALA A 67 -17.68 -2.37 6.91
CA ALA A 67 -17.95 -1.43 8.01
C ALA A 67 -19.26 -1.73 8.75
N GLN A 68 -20.19 -2.46 8.12
CA GLN A 68 -21.47 -2.85 8.73
C GLN A 68 -21.39 -4.15 9.54
N ASN A 69 -20.36 -4.96 9.33
CA ASN A 69 -20.12 -6.24 10.02
C ASN A 69 -19.02 -6.11 11.09
N LEU A 70 -19.11 -5.09 11.95
CA LEU A 70 -18.23 -4.99 13.13
C LEU A 70 -18.43 -6.14 14.14
N GLY A 71 -19.48 -6.96 13.97
CA GLY A 71 -19.82 -8.09 14.83
C GLY A 71 -19.29 -9.46 14.37
N ASP A 72 -18.72 -9.57 13.17
CA ASP A 72 -18.28 -10.86 12.63
C ASP A 72 -16.78 -10.82 12.34
N ALA A 73 -15.98 -10.99 13.40
CA ALA A 73 -14.52 -11.10 13.38
C ALA A 73 -13.98 -12.32 12.57
N GLY A 74 -14.84 -12.98 11.78
CA GLY A 74 -14.59 -14.25 11.12
C GLY A 74 -14.40 -14.22 9.60
N SER A 75 -14.81 -13.16 8.88
CA SER A 75 -14.63 -13.06 7.40
C SER A 75 -13.65 -11.97 6.98
N ASP A 76 -12.54 -11.95 7.71
CA ASP A 76 -11.57 -10.89 7.87
C ASP A 76 -10.60 -10.79 6.67
N PHE A 77 -11.09 -10.49 5.47
CA PHE A 77 -10.25 -10.33 4.26
C PHE A 77 -10.34 -8.90 3.72
N ILE A 78 -9.57 -7.99 4.31
CA ILE A 78 -9.44 -6.61 3.81
C ILE A 78 -8.54 -6.66 2.57
N HIS A 79 -9.14 -6.74 1.39
CA HIS A 79 -8.41 -6.63 0.12
C HIS A 79 -8.87 -5.44 -0.68
N THR A 80 -7.94 -4.52 -0.86
CA THR A 80 -8.07 -3.40 -1.78
C THR A 80 -7.09 -3.55 -2.92
N ASN A 81 -7.50 -3.08 -4.08
CA ASN A 81 -6.60 -2.83 -5.20
C ASN A 81 -6.05 -1.39 -5.16
N ASN A 82 -6.39 -0.61 -4.13
CA ASN A 82 -6.08 0.81 -4.09
C ASN A 82 -4.64 1.08 -3.65
N PHE A 83 -3.98 1.98 -4.36
CA PHE A 83 -2.86 2.74 -3.84
C PHE A 83 -3.37 3.88 -2.97
N VAL A 84 -2.66 4.15 -1.87
CA VAL A 84 -2.89 5.31 -1.01
C VAL A 84 -1.65 6.21 -1.11
N LEU A 85 -1.82 7.43 -1.61
CA LEU A 85 -0.73 8.40 -1.70
C LEU A 85 -0.62 9.16 -0.39
N VAL A 86 0.54 9.09 0.26
CA VAL A 86 0.83 9.77 1.53
C VAL A 86 2.02 10.71 1.31
N ASP A 87 1.87 11.97 1.72
CA ASP A 87 2.94 12.96 1.60
C ASP A 87 3.94 12.91 2.76
N GLN A 88 4.98 13.75 2.70
CA GLN A 88 6.05 13.80 3.71
C GLN A 88 5.56 14.32 5.08
N ASN A 89 4.40 14.98 5.12
CA ASN A 89 3.74 15.42 6.35
C ASN A 89 2.81 14.34 6.93
N ARG A 90 2.84 13.13 6.36
CA ARG A 90 1.99 11.97 6.72
C ARG A 90 0.51 12.21 6.47
N GLN A 91 0.17 13.04 5.49
CA GLN A 91 -1.20 13.29 5.08
C GLN A 91 -1.55 12.47 3.85
N ILE A 92 -2.74 11.86 3.86
CA ILE A 92 -3.28 11.17 2.68
C ILE A 92 -3.69 12.22 1.66
N ARG A 93 -3.22 12.05 0.43
CA ARG A 93 -3.47 12.96 -0.69
C ARG A 93 -4.46 12.39 -1.71
N GLY A 94 -4.60 11.07 -1.75
CA GLY A 94 -5.54 10.42 -2.65
C GLY A 94 -5.55 8.89 -2.51
N TYR A 95 -6.59 8.31 -3.09
CA TYR A 95 -6.77 6.88 -3.29
C TYR A 95 -6.94 6.64 -4.78
N TYR A 96 -6.28 5.60 -5.29
CA TYR A 96 -6.25 5.31 -6.73
C TYR A 96 -6.39 3.81 -6.93
N ASP A 97 -7.32 3.36 -7.76
CA ASP A 97 -7.41 1.94 -8.13
C ASP A 97 -6.18 1.53 -8.96
N GLY A 98 -5.33 0.67 -8.41
CA GLY A 98 -4.13 0.17 -9.06
C GLY A 98 -4.38 -0.73 -10.27
N THR A 99 -5.64 -1.11 -10.52
CA THR A 99 -6.07 -1.87 -11.72
C THR A 99 -6.65 -0.97 -12.81
N ASN A 100 -6.88 0.31 -12.52
CA ASN A 100 -7.35 1.31 -13.49
C ASN A 100 -6.17 2.15 -14.01
N ALA A 101 -5.82 1.99 -15.28
CA ALA A 101 -4.69 2.67 -15.90
C ALA A 101 -4.77 4.21 -15.78
N SER A 102 -5.95 4.80 -15.95
CA SER A 102 -6.12 6.26 -15.87
C SER A 102 -5.93 6.79 -14.45
N GLU A 103 -6.32 6.02 -13.43
CA GLU A 103 -6.06 6.39 -12.04
C GLU A 103 -4.58 6.22 -11.67
N VAL A 104 -3.91 5.22 -12.21
CA VAL A 104 -2.45 5.07 -12.07
C VAL A 104 -1.71 6.23 -12.74
N ASP A 105 -2.15 6.69 -13.91
CA ASP A 105 -1.60 7.87 -14.56
C ASP A 105 -1.78 9.13 -13.71
N GLN A 106 -2.96 9.32 -13.13
CA GLN A 106 -3.22 10.43 -12.21
C GLN A 106 -2.35 10.35 -10.96
N LEU A 107 -2.20 9.17 -10.35
CA LEU A 107 -1.29 8.94 -9.22
C LEU A 107 0.14 9.38 -9.56
N MET A 108 0.63 9.05 -10.75
CA MET A 108 1.98 9.45 -11.18
C MET A 108 2.12 10.97 -11.29
N ILE A 109 1.10 11.68 -11.79
CA ILE A 109 1.08 13.15 -11.85
C ILE A 109 1.11 13.75 -10.45
N ASP A 110 0.30 13.22 -9.53
CA ASP A 110 0.20 13.74 -8.17
C ASP A 110 1.50 13.53 -7.38
N ILE A 111 2.18 12.38 -7.58
CA ILE A 111 3.53 12.17 -7.04
C ILE A 111 4.51 13.22 -7.56
N ASP A 112 4.51 13.51 -8.87
CA ASP A 112 5.38 14.54 -9.46
C ASP A 112 5.13 15.93 -8.86
N ILE A 113 3.88 16.28 -8.58
CA ILE A 113 3.51 17.56 -7.94
C ILE A 113 4.07 17.63 -6.52
N LEU A 114 3.89 16.57 -5.72
CA LEU A 114 4.37 16.51 -4.35
C LEU A 114 5.90 16.54 -4.26
N LEU A 115 6.60 15.92 -5.21
CA LEU A 115 8.07 15.94 -5.24
C LEU A 115 8.64 17.33 -5.60
N LYS A 116 7.90 18.14 -6.36
CA LYS A 116 8.28 19.51 -6.75
C LYS A 116 7.99 20.54 -5.67
N ASN A 117 6.86 20.40 -4.97
CA ASN A 117 6.40 21.36 -3.97
C ASN A 117 7.05 21.07 -2.62
N ARG A 118 8.07 21.87 -2.28
CA ARG A 118 8.72 21.86 -0.96
C ARG A 118 7.95 22.71 0.04
#